data_AF-A0A937R3K0-F1
#
_entry.id   AF-A0A937R3K0-F1
#
_cell.length_a   1.000
_cell.length_b   1.000
_cell.length_c   1.000
_cell.angle_alpha   90.00
_cell.angle_beta   90.00
_cell.angle_gamma   90.00
#
_symmetry.space_group_name_H-M   'P 1'
#
loop_
_entity.id
_entity.type
_entity.pdbx_description
1 polymer ?
#
loop_
_entity_poly.entity_id
_entity_poly.type
_entity_poly.pdbx_seq_one_letter_code
_entity_poly.pdbx_strand_id
1 'polypeptide(L)'
;MNRLPYSARAFFAGLCVSQIIATLHVYLSNAHLYNKLTVIRESGYLAVPNLEVMEHLRNLAPAFFGGLFFTFSAGAGISIGALAAVWAWDRLLSRNKVLLIPFLLLWAFCLLIVNIRAVCPMVSLYFLAIPPVIFVLALRWMPPRSGERVWLNFTVGSAPIILLALLWAPHLDSHIFLKLRDHFLLSNRLGTTINDFYYKYTLYPAEAFKSPEQKMLKTCSLENIEKLPIRRLLETKLLNHDYLNIVGAREGDLEISPEGKGLVFENGGRTILTTTLDDFLSRRSSTLAEFSRKSDRYFFFRRFTFFSLLIGFPITLYIFVHAVLYSMFGLFLVPQRALVLASIVCLLAGIMLYTPFYRYEGGDIKRTDLARMLDGEDWEERVRALRAAYEKGVEVADFPNYEKMLTSPHIPERYWFTKALGVSRRPETRKDILALLDDPHPNVISMAYQALGQRRNRGAIDEILERLKRSNDWYNQWYAYKALRSLGWKQKKSN
;
A
#
# COMPACT_ATOMS: atom_id res chain seq x y z
N MET A 1 15.00 35.11 14.86
CA MET A 1 14.50 35.06 13.46
C MET A 1 14.15 33.63 13.11
N ASN A 2 12.90 33.34 12.75
CA ASN A 2 12.47 31.98 12.41
C ASN A 2 13.14 31.52 11.11
N ARG A 3 14.06 30.55 11.20
CA ARG A 3 14.90 30.07 10.09
C ARG A 3 14.19 29.09 9.15
N LEU A 4 13.03 28.55 9.55
CA LEU A 4 12.24 27.64 8.71
C LEU A 4 11.23 28.41 7.83
N PRO A 5 11.14 28.11 6.51
CA PRO A 5 10.12 28.70 5.65
C PRO A 5 8.71 28.55 6.25
N TYR A 6 7.86 29.57 6.12
CA TYR A 6 6.51 29.52 6.69
C TYR A 6 5.68 28.36 6.11
N SER A 7 5.90 28.05 4.83
CA SER A 7 5.29 26.93 4.11
C SER A 7 5.65 25.59 4.76
N ALA A 8 6.93 25.36 5.03
CA ALA A 8 7.42 24.15 5.71
C ALA A 8 6.84 24.02 7.12
N ARG A 9 6.73 25.12 7.88
CA ARG A 9 6.14 25.10 9.24
C ARG A 9 4.65 24.76 9.22
N ALA A 10 3.88 25.41 8.36
CA ALA A 10 2.45 25.15 8.24
C ALA A 10 2.19 23.73 7.73
N PHE A 11 2.98 23.27 6.75
CA PHE A 11 2.92 21.91 6.23
C PHE A 11 3.24 20.86 7.31
N PHE A 12 4.30 21.07 8.11
CA PHE A 12 4.64 20.17 9.22
C PHE A 12 3.53 20.08 10.26
N ALA A 13 2.89 21.20 10.62
CA ALA A 13 1.73 21.19 11.50
C ALA A 13 0.56 20.37 10.92
N GLY A 14 0.33 20.48 9.61
CA GLY A 14 -0.63 19.64 8.88
C GLY A 14 -0.31 18.14 8.98
N LEU A 15 0.97 17.77 8.81
CA LEU A 15 1.42 16.38 8.96
C LEU A 15 1.25 15.87 10.40
N CYS A 16 1.52 16.69 11.42
CA CYS A 16 1.29 16.31 12.81
C CYS A 16 -0.19 16.02 13.09
N VAL A 17 -1.10 16.88 12.63
CA VAL A 17 -2.54 16.65 12.75
C VAL A 17 -2.94 15.39 12.00
N SER A 18 -2.43 15.22 10.77
CA SER A 18 -2.65 14.00 10.00
C SER A 18 -2.17 12.75 10.73
N GLN A 19 -1.02 12.78 11.40
CA GLN A 19 -0.47 11.61 12.11
C GLN A 19 -1.32 11.20 13.29
N ILE A 20 -1.89 12.15 14.03
CA ILE A 20 -2.84 11.87 15.11
C ILE A 20 -4.07 11.16 14.54
N ILE A 21 -4.67 11.72 13.49
CA ILE A 21 -5.86 11.16 12.84
C ILE A 21 -5.56 9.78 12.24
N ALA A 22 -4.42 9.62 11.57
CA ALA A 22 -4.00 8.38 10.96
C ALA A 22 -3.74 7.27 11.97
N THR A 23 -3.09 7.61 13.08
CA THR A 23 -2.87 6.67 14.18
C THR A 23 -4.21 6.18 14.72
N LEU A 24 -5.15 7.09 14.97
CA LEU A 24 -6.50 6.73 15.44
C LEU A 24 -7.25 5.87 14.41
N HIS A 25 -7.19 6.23 13.14
CA HIS A 25 -7.85 5.50 12.06
C HIS A 25 -7.36 4.06 11.96
N VAL A 26 -6.03 3.86 11.97
CA VAL A 26 -5.44 2.50 11.94
C VAL A 26 -5.73 1.75 13.23
N TYR A 27 -5.68 2.41 14.39
CA TYR A 27 -5.98 1.78 15.68
C TYR A 27 -7.41 1.23 15.72
N LEU A 28 -8.40 2.02 15.33
CA LEU A 28 -9.80 1.59 15.27
C LEU A 28 -10.00 0.46 14.24
N SER A 29 -9.32 0.53 13.09
CA SER A 29 -9.33 -0.56 12.11
C SER A 29 -8.73 -1.85 12.68
N ASN A 30 -7.60 -1.77 13.39
CA ASN A 30 -6.96 -2.94 13.99
C ASN A 30 -7.83 -3.57 15.08
N ALA A 31 -8.50 -2.75 15.91
CA ALA A 31 -9.44 -3.23 16.90
C ALA A 31 -10.63 -3.97 16.26
N HIS A 32 -11.17 -3.43 15.16
CA HIS A 32 -12.22 -4.11 14.39
C HIS A 32 -11.71 -5.41 13.75
N LEU A 33 -10.51 -5.41 13.17
CA LEU A 33 -9.89 -6.61 12.61
C LEU A 33 -9.68 -7.68 13.69
N TYR A 34 -9.20 -7.30 14.88
CA TYR A 34 -9.04 -8.22 16.01
C TYR A 34 -10.36 -8.92 16.34
N ASN A 35 -11.45 -8.16 16.48
CA ASN A 35 -12.76 -8.74 16.79
C ASN A 35 -13.23 -9.68 15.67
N LYS A 36 -13.03 -9.29 14.41
CA LYS A 36 -13.34 -10.14 13.25
C LYS A 36 -12.58 -11.46 13.28
N LEU A 37 -11.26 -11.42 13.50
CA LEU A 37 -10.43 -12.62 13.55
C LEU A 37 -10.76 -13.50 14.76
N THR A 38 -11.16 -12.90 15.88
CA THR A 38 -11.65 -13.61 17.07
C THR A 38 -12.85 -14.49 16.71
N VAL A 39 -13.86 -13.90 16.07
CA VAL A 39 -15.08 -14.60 15.66
C VAL A 39 -14.79 -15.66 14.58
N ILE A 40 -13.90 -15.37 13.63
CA ILE A 40 -13.45 -16.34 12.60
C ILE A 40 -12.86 -17.58 13.28
N ARG A 41 -11.99 -17.38 14.27
CA ARG A 41 -11.35 -18.45 15.04
C ARG A 41 -12.36 -19.23 15.89
N GLU A 42 -13.26 -18.55 16.59
CA GLU A 42 -14.33 -19.16 17.39
C GLU A 42 -15.29 -19.99 16.52
N SER A 43 -15.47 -19.61 15.25
CA SER A 43 -16.24 -20.38 14.27
C SER A 43 -15.45 -21.55 13.66
N GLY A 44 -14.24 -21.83 14.15
CA GLY A 44 -13.38 -22.95 13.76
C GLY A 44 -12.52 -22.72 12.52
N TYR A 45 -12.49 -21.51 11.94
CA TYR A 45 -11.68 -21.26 10.75
C TYR A 45 -10.26 -20.81 11.10
N LEU A 46 -9.32 -21.00 10.17
CA LEU A 46 -7.97 -20.48 10.28
C LEU A 46 -7.99 -18.95 10.17
N ALA A 47 -7.69 -18.26 11.26
CA ALA A 47 -7.48 -16.81 11.26
C ALA A 47 -6.11 -16.46 10.65
N VAL A 48 -6.10 -15.45 9.77
CA VAL A 48 -4.87 -14.88 9.23
C VAL A 48 -5.00 -13.34 9.27
N PRO A 49 -4.17 -12.63 10.05
CA PRO A 49 -3.04 -13.12 10.82
C PRO A 49 -3.41 -14.10 11.94
N ASN A 50 -2.49 -15.00 12.28
CA ASN A 50 -2.57 -15.94 13.39
C ASN A 50 -2.46 -15.24 14.75
N LEU A 51 -2.49 -16.00 15.85
CA LEU A 51 -2.47 -15.44 17.20
C LEU A 51 -1.21 -14.65 17.55
N GLU A 52 -0.03 -15.13 17.13
CA GLU A 52 1.25 -14.47 17.33
C GLU A 52 1.22 -13.00 16.85
N VAL A 53 0.57 -12.74 15.72
CA VAL A 53 0.47 -11.39 15.15
C VAL A 53 -0.81 -10.67 15.62
N MET A 54 -1.90 -11.40 15.81
CA MET A 54 -3.21 -10.84 16.16
C MET A 54 -3.18 -10.09 17.49
N GLU A 55 -2.44 -10.55 18.49
CA GLU A 55 -2.31 -9.86 19.78
C GLU A 55 -1.72 -8.44 19.62
N HIS A 56 -0.82 -8.26 18.66
CA HIS A 56 -0.19 -6.97 18.37
C HIS A 56 -1.15 -5.96 17.73
N LEU A 57 -2.30 -6.38 17.17
CA LEU A 57 -3.28 -5.46 16.56
C LEU A 57 -3.81 -4.43 17.57
N ARG A 58 -3.90 -4.81 18.85
CA ARG A 58 -4.40 -3.92 19.92
C ARG A 58 -3.35 -2.92 20.41
N ASN A 59 -2.09 -3.08 20.02
CA ASN A 59 -1.02 -2.19 20.43
C ASN A 59 -1.08 -0.87 19.66
N LEU A 60 -0.67 0.23 20.33
CA LEU A 60 -0.61 1.54 19.70
C LEU A 60 0.51 1.63 18.65
N ALA A 61 1.62 0.92 18.84
CA ALA A 61 2.79 1.03 17.97
C ALA A 61 2.49 0.66 16.51
N PRO A 62 1.84 -0.48 16.18
CA PRO A 62 1.46 -0.76 14.79
C PRO A 62 0.49 0.26 14.20
N ALA A 63 -0.39 0.83 15.02
CA ALA A 63 -1.29 1.89 14.57
C ALA A 63 -0.54 3.19 14.26
N PHE A 64 0.43 3.57 15.10
CA PHE A 64 1.25 4.76 14.89
C PHE A 64 2.13 4.63 13.65
N PHE A 65 2.90 3.54 13.55
CA PHE A 65 3.79 3.30 12.42
C PHE A 65 3.03 3.02 11.13
N GLY A 66 1.93 2.28 11.20
CA GLY A 66 1.00 2.12 10.08
C GLY A 66 0.36 3.45 9.66
N GLY A 67 0.04 4.32 10.62
CA GLY A 67 -0.52 5.65 10.37
C GLY A 67 0.37 6.56 9.53
N LEU A 68 1.70 6.38 9.59
CA LEU A 68 2.64 7.12 8.74
C LEU A 68 2.33 6.97 7.25
N PHE A 69 1.78 5.83 6.83
CA PHE A 69 1.33 5.63 5.46
C PHE A 69 0.29 6.69 5.06
N PHE A 70 -0.77 6.89 5.85
CA PHE A 70 -1.79 7.90 5.55
C PHE A 70 -1.25 9.31 5.70
N THR A 71 -0.36 9.55 6.66
CA THR A 71 0.28 10.86 6.87
C THR A 71 1.10 11.31 5.67
N PHE A 72 1.94 10.42 5.13
CA PHE A 72 2.79 10.72 3.98
C PHE A 72 2.09 10.52 2.61
N SER A 73 0.82 10.08 2.61
CA SER A 73 -0.02 10.00 1.41
C SER A 73 -1.17 11.01 1.48
N ALA A 74 -2.35 10.60 1.91
CA ALA A 74 -3.55 11.45 1.96
C ALA A 74 -3.33 12.72 2.80
N GLY A 75 -2.68 12.62 3.96
CA GLY A 75 -2.35 13.74 4.83
C GLY A 75 -1.47 14.79 4.16
N ALA A 76 -0.38 14.33 3.55
CA ALA A 76 0.53 15.14 2.75
C ALA A 76 -0.19 15.79 1.56
N GLY A 77 -0.99 15.02 0.81
CA GLY A 77 -1.77 15.52 -0.33
C GLY A 77 -2.75 16.63 0.06
N ILE A 78 -3.54 16.41 1.12
CA ILE A 78 -4.45 17.43 1.68
C ILE A 78 -3.65 18.64 2.16
N SER A 79 -2.49 18.42 2.78
CA SER A 79 -1.68 19.50 3.32
C SER A 79 -1.09 20.39 2.23
N ILE A 80 -0.56 19.79 1.16
CA ILE A 80 -0.05 20.49 -0.01
C ILE A 80 -1.20 21.26 -0.70
N GLY A 81 -2.35 20.62 -0.89
CA GLY A 81 -3.52 21.25 -1.50
C GLY A 81 -4.02 22.46 -0.71
N ALA A 82 -4.11 22.35 0.62
CA ALA A 82 -4.50 23.45 1.50
C ALA A 82 -3.48 24.60 1.45
N LEU A 83 -2.18 24.29 1.48
CA LEU A 83 -1.13 25.30 1.39
C LEU A 83 -1.16 26.05 0.04
N ALA A 84 -1.36 25.31 -1.06
CA ALA A 84 -1.50 25.88 -2.40
C ALA A 84 -2.74 26.78 -2.50
N ALA A 85 -3.88 26.36 -1.94
CA ALA A 85 -5.10 27.14 -1.91
C ALA A 85 -4.94 28.46 -1.14
N VAL A 86 -4.33 28.42 0.06
CA VAL A 86 -4.04 29.63 0.85
C VAL A 86 -3.10 30.56 0.11
N TRP A 87 -2.04 30.01 -0.50
CA TRP A 87 -1.08 30.79 -1.24
C TRP A 87 -1.73 31.46 -2.47
N ALA A 88 -2.52 30.73 -3.24
CA ALA A 88 -3.23 31.29 -4.40
C ALA A 88 -4.23 32.37 -3.98
N TRP A 89 -5.01 32.13 -2.92
CA TRP A 89 -5.94 33.12 -2.39
C TRP A 89 -5.24 34.37 -1.88
N ASP A 90 -4.11 34.23 -1.18
CA ASP A 90 -3.34 35.36 -0.68
C ASP A 90 -2.63 36.13 -1.80
N ARG A 91 -1.95 35.45 -2.72
CA ARG A 91 -1.01 36.08 -3.65
C ARG A 91 -1.62 36.43 -5.00
N LEU A 92 -2.52 35.59 -5.52
CA LEU A 92 -3.13 35.79 -6.85
C LEU A 92 -4.47 36.53 -6.74
N LEU A 93 -5.24 36.21 -5.70
CA LEU A 93 -6.64 36.67 -5.56
C LEU A 93 -6.78 37.78 -4.53
N SER A 94 -5.67 38.32 -4.05
CA SER A 94 -5.60 39.45 -3.14
C SER A 94 -6.46 39.32 -1.87
N ARG A 95 -6.69 38.10 -1.36
CA ARG A 95 -7.62 37.79 -0.24
C ARG A 95 -9.06 38.23 -0.49
N ASN A 96 -9.47 38.31 -1.75
CA ASN A 96 -10.86 38.62 -2.10
C ASN A 96 -11.79 37.52 -1.55
N LYS A 97 -12.77 37.91 -0.72
CA LYS A 97 -13.70 36.99 -0.06
C LYS A 97 -14.58 36.23 -1.07
N VAL A 98 -14.95 36.87 -2.18
CA VAL A 98 -15.75 36.22 -3.24
C VAL A 98 -14.95 35.12 -3.92
N LEU A 99 -13.66 35.38 -4.16
CA LEU A 99 -12.75 34.42 -4.79
C LEU A 99 -12.29 33.30 -3.84
N LEU A 100 -12.68 33.35 -2.56
CA LEU A 100 -12.53 32.24 -1.62
C LEU A 100 -13.62 31.17 -1.82
N ILE A 101 -14.80 31.58 -2.31
CA ILE A 101 -15.98 30.70 -2.46
C ILE A 101 -15.66 29.44 -3.28
N PRO A 102 -14.97 29.50 -4.44
CA PRO A 102 -14.61 28.30 -5.19
C PRO A 102 -13.79 27.28 -4.39
N PHE A 103 -12.86 27.73 -3.55
CA PHE A 103 -12.06 26.84 -2.69
C PHE A 103 -12.92 26.19 -1.60
N LEU A 104 -13.86 26.94 -1.01
CA LEU A 104 -14.80 26.41 -0.03
C LEU A 104 -15.77 25.40 -0.66
N LEU A 105 -16.25 25.67 -1.88
CA LEU A 105 -17.10 24.75 -2.63
C LEU A 105 -16.34 23.47 -2.99
N LEU A 106 -15.09 23.56 -3.44
CA LEU A 106 -14.24 22.40 -3.69
C LEU A 106 -14.02 21.58 -2.40
N TRP A 107 -13.78 22.26 -1.28
CA TRP A 107 -13.61 21.61 0.01
C TRP A 107 -14.89 20.90 0.49
N ALA A 108 -16.05 21.55 0.37
CA ALA A 108 -17.35 20.97 0.66
C ALA A 108 -17.67 19.78 -0.27
N PHE A 109 -17.30 19.88 -1.55
CA PHE A 109 -17.43 18.79 -2.53
C PHE A 109 -16.58 17.58 -2.13
N CYS A 110 -15.33 17.79 -1.68
CA CYS A 110 -14.49 16.72 -1.15
C CYS A 110 -15.12 16.03 0.08
N LEU A 111 -15.78 16.78 0.96
CA LEU A 111 -16.50 16.21 2.11
C LEU A 111 -17.76 15.44 1.70
N LEU A 112 -18.47 15.90 0.67
CA LEU A 112 -19.64 15.20 0.13
C LEU A 112 -19.24 13.87 -0.52
N ILE A 113 -18.23 13.88 -1.39
CA ILE A 113 -17.83 12.70 -2.16
C ILE A 113 -17.23 11.58 -1.29
N VAL A 114 -16.53 11.91 -0.20
CA VAL A 114 -16.02 10.89 0.74
C VAL A 114 -17.15 10.19 1.51
N ASN A 115 -18.34 10.77 1.56
CA ASN A 115 -19.51 10.25 2.28
C ASN A 115 -20.65 9.78 1.36
N ILE A 116 -20.49 9.85 0.03
CA ILE A 116 -21.58 9.59 -0.93
C ILE A 116 -22.12 8.15 -0.89
N ARG A 117 -21.27 7.18 -0.56
CA ARG A 117 -21.65 5.75 -0.47
C ARG A 117 -22.10 5.36 0.94
N ALA A 118 -21.33 5.79 1.94
CA ALA A 118 -21.64 5.61 3.34
C ALA A 118 -20.91 6.67 4.16
N VAL A 119 -21.49 7.03 5.30
CA VAL A 119 -20.86 7.99 6.22
C VAL A 119 -19.57 7.39 6.77
N CYS A 120 -18.46 8.11 6.57
CA CYS A 120 -17.12 7.72 7.00
C CYS A 120 -16.52 8.81 7.88
N PRO A 121 -16.82 8.82 9.20
CA PRO A 121 -16.36 9.88 10.10
C PRO A 121 -14.83 10.03 10.14
N MET A 122 -14.10 8.90 10.17
CA MET A 122 -12.63 8.90 10.22
C MET A 122 -12.01 9.53 8.96
N VAL A 123 -12.54 9.23 7.77
CA VAL A 123 -12.06 9.84 6.52
C VAL A 123 -12.40 11.33 6.49
N SER A 124 -13.62 11.68 6.89
CA SER A 124 -14.07 13.07 6.95
C SER A 124 -13.18 13.93 7.86
N LEU A 125 -12.66 13.37 8.95
CA LEU A 125 -11.78 14.07 9.88
C LEU A 125 -10.48 14.57 9.22
N TYR A 126 -9.91 13.85 8.26
CA TYR A 126 -8.75 14.34 7.49
C TYR A 126 -9.07 15.63 6.76
N PHE A 127 -10.22 15.68 6.08
CA PHE A 127 -10.64 16.85 5.31
C PHE A 127 -11.17 17.96 6.22
N LEU A 128 -11.70 17.67 7.40
CA LEU A 128 -12.20 18.68 8.33
C LEU A 128 -11.10 19.33 9.17
N ALA A 129 -10.09 18.57 9.61
CA ALA A 129 -9.09 19.07 10.56
C ALA A 129 -7.83 19.63 9.90
N ILE A 130 -7.31 18.97 8.86
CA ILE A 130 -6.02 19.33 8.26
C ILE A 130 -6.09 20.68 7.53
N PRO A 131 -7.06 20.94 6.62
CA PRO A 131 -7.07 22.20 5.88
C PRO A 131 -7.20 23.44 6.76
N PRO A 132 -8.12 23.53 7.76
CA PRO A 132 -8.22 24.73 8.60
C PRO A 132 -6.95 25.04 9.39
N VAL A 133 -6.27 24.02 9.95
CA VAL A 133 -5.02 24.21 10.69
C VAL A 133 -3.96 24.83 9.78
N ILE A 134 -3.80 24.29 8.57
CA ILE A 134 -2.84 24.83 7.59
C ILE A 134 -3.27 26.23 7.15
N PHE A 135 -4.56 26.44 6.90
CA PHE A 135 -5.09 27.73 6.44
C PHE A 135 -4.77 28.85 7.44
N VAL A 136 -5.05 28.61 8.72
CA VAL A 136 -4.79 29.57 9.80
C VAL A 136 -3.29 29.80 10.00
N LEU A 137 -2.49 28.73 10.11
CA LEU A 137 -1.05 28.86 10.38
C LEU A 137 -0.29 29.47 9.20
N ALA A 138 -0.64 29.08 7.97
CA ALA A 138 -0.04 29.66 6.78
C ALA A 138 -0.34 31.17 6.71
N LEU A 139 -1.58 31.61 6.90
CA LEU A 139 -1.92 33.05 6.91
C LEU A 139 -1.23 33.82 8.03
N ARG A 140 -1.09 33.21 9.22
CA ARG A 140 -0.44 33.83 10.37
C ARG A 140 1.06 34.04 10.17
N TRP A 141 1.73 33.12 9.47
CA TRP A 141 3.18 33.15 9.29
C TRP A 141 3.65 33.64 7.92
N MET A 142 2.72 33.84 6.99
CA MET A 142 3.03 34.30 5.65
C MET A 142 3.55 35.76 5.69
N PRO A 143 4.67 36.06 5.02
CA PRO A 143 5.23 37.41 5.01
C PRO A 143 4.31 38.39 4.25
N PRO A 144 4.42 39.71 4.50
CA PRO A 144 3.64 40.73 3.79
C PRO A 144 3.75 40.64 2.25
N ARG A 145 2.79 41.24 1.54
CA ARG A 145 2.85 41.39 0.08
C ARG A 145 3.83 42.51 -0.30
N SER A 146 5.12 42.22 -0.38
CA SER A 146 6.12 43.20 -0.84
C SER A 146 6.87 42.71 -2.09
N GLY A 147 6.39 43.14 -3.27
CA GLY A 147 7.12 43.22 -4.54
C GLY A 147 7.62 41.93 -5.22
N GLU A 148 8.31 42.11 -6.35
CA GLU A 148 8.86 41.08 -7.27
C GLU A 148 9.62 39.93 -6.58
N ARG A 149 10.22 40.18 -5.40
CA ARG A 149 10.97 39.19 -4.63
C ARG A 149 10.13 38.01 -4.15
N VAL A 150 8.81 38.16 -3.98
CA VAL A 150 7.91 37.06 -3.60
C VAL A 150 7.79 36.03 -4.73
N TRP A 151 7.63 36.51 -5.96
CA TRP A 151 7.53 35.65 -7.14
C TRP A 151 8.86 34.96 -7.42
N LEU A 152 9.98 35.67 -7.33
CA LEU A 152 11.31 35.09 -7.47
C LEU A 152 11.56 33.96 -6.46
N ASN A 153 11.19 34.15 -5.19
CA ASN A 153 11.39 33.12 -4.17
C ASN A 153 10.50 31.89 -4.42
N PHE A 154 9.27 32.11 -4.89
CA PHE A 154 8.37 31.02 -5.26
C PHE A 154 8.88 30.24 -6.46
N THR A 155 9.33 30.93 -7.52
CA THR A 155 9.84 30.27 -8.74
C THR A 155 11.11 29.49 -8.45
N VAL A 156 12.08 30.07 -7.74
CA VAL A 156 13.33 29.37 -7.35
C VAL A 156 13.04 28.16 -6.46
N GLY A 157 12.09 28.27 -5.52
CA GLY A 157 11.72 27.18 -4.62
C GLY A 157 10.90 26.07 -5.28
N SER A 158 10.16 26.35 -6.37
CA SER A 158 9.29 25.39 -7.04
C SER A 158 9.84 24.83 -8.36
N ALA A 159 10.79 25.52 -9.00
CA ALA A 159 11.38 25.08 -10.26
C ALA A 159 11.97 23.67 -10.20
N PRO A 160 12.71 23.25 -9.14
CA PRO A 160 13.19 21.87 -9.05
C PRO A 160 12.07 20.83 -9.06
N ILE A 161 10.92 21.12 -8.44
CA ILE A 161 9.77 20.19 -8.41
C ILE A 161 9.27 19.96 -9.84
N ILE A 162 9.11 21.05 -10.61
CA ILE A 162 8.60 20.98 -11.99
C ILE A 162 9.62 20.25 -12.88
N LEU A 163 10.91 20.61 -12.79
CA LEU A 163 11.97 20.00 -13.59
C LEU A 163 12.13 18.51 -13.30
N LEU A 164 12.12 18.12 -12.02
CA LEU A 164 12.18 16.71 -11.63
C LEU A 164 10.91 15.96 -12.03
N ALA A 165 9.73 16.57 -11.91
CA ALA A 165 8.50 15.95 -12.39
C ALA A 165 8.54 15.66 -13.89
N LEU A 166 9.03 16.61 -14.71
CA LEU A 166 9.21 16.41 -16.15
C LEU A 166 10.26 15.35 -16.47
N LEU A 167 11.36 15.29 -15.72
CA LEU A 167 12.42 14.29 -15.90
C LEU A 167 11.93 12.87 -15.57
N TRP A 168 11.19 12.72 -14.47
CA TRP A 168 10.73 11.42 -13.98
C TRP A 168 9.44 10.94 -14.66
N ALA A 169 8.62 11.84 -15.22
CA ALA A 169 7.32 11.52 -15.81
C ALA A 169 7.33 10.36 -16.84
N PRO A 170 8.30 10.26 -17.77
CA PRO A 170 8.33 9.17 -18.74
C PRO A 170 8.57 7.78 -18.11
N HIS A 171 9.10 7.73 -16.88
CA HIS A 171 9.52 6.50 -16.19
C HIS A 171 8.62 6.14 -15.00
N LEU A 172 7.48 6.83 -14.84
CA LEU A 172 6.43 6.46 -13.88
C LEU A 172 5.66 5.23 -14.39
N ASP A 173 6.36 4.10 -14.50
CA ASP A 173 5.80 2.80 -14.87
C ASP A 173 5.42 1.97 -13.62
N SER A 174 4.84 0.79 -13.84
CA SER A 174 4.48 -0.14 -12.76
C SER A 174 5.69 -0.76 -12.04
N HIS A 175 6.91 -0.59 -12.56
CA HIS A 175 8.14 -1.19 -12.06
C HIS A 175 9.04 -0.21 -11.31
N ILE A 176 8.73 1.09 -11.31
CA ILE A 176 9.54 2.12 -10.65
C ILE A 176 9.85 1.78 -9.19
N PHE A 177 8.85 1.28 -8.46
CA PHE A 177 9.03 0.88 -7.06
C PHE A 177 9.97 -0.31 -6.90
N LEU A 178 9.87 -1.32 -7.77
CA LEU A 178 10.76 -2.48 -7.74
C LEU A 178 12.20 -2.06 -8.06
N LYS A 179 12.40 -1.22 -9.08
CA LYS A 179 13.72 -0.67 -9.43
C LYS A 179 14.30 0.15 -8.27
N LEU A 180 13.51 1.02 -7.64
CA LEU A 180 13.93 1.82 -6.48
C LEU A 180 14.33 0.91 -5.31
N ARG A 181 13.50 -0.09 -5.00
CA ARG A 181 13.75 -1.03 -3.92
C ARG A 181 15.04 -1.80 -4.16
N ASP A 182 15.23 -2.38 -5.33
CA ASP A 182 16.34 -3.29 -5.59
C ASP A 182 17.69 -2.55 -5.58
N HIS A 183 17.76 -1.33 -6.14
CA HIS A 183 19.02 -0.59 -6.26
C HIS A 183 19.33 0.32 -5.06
N PHE A 184 18.31 0.84 -4.37
CA PHE A 184 18.52 1.81 -3.28
C PHE A 184 18.15 1.28 -1.91
N LEU A 185 17.11 0.46 -1.80
CA LEU A 185 16.70 -0.07 -0.51
C LEU A 185 17.49 -1.34 -0.16
N LEU A 186 17.58 -2.30 -1.07
CA LEU A 186 18.18 -3.60 -0.77
C LEU A 186 19.70 -3.67 -0.98
N SER A 187 20.33 -2.59 -1.47
CA SER A 187 21.77 -2.52 -1.74
C SER A 187 22.60 -2.12 -0.52
N ASN A 188 21.97 -1.61 0.54
CA ASN A 188 22.66 -1.10 1.74
C ASN A 188 21.81 -1.26 3.00
N ARG A 189 22.46 -1.23 4.17
CA ARG A 189 21.83 -1.51 5.47
C ARG A 189 20.74 -0.52 5.88
N LEU A 190 20.91 0.77 5.54
CA LEU A 190 19.89 1.79 5.85
C LEU A 190 18.63 1.54 5.02
N GLY A 191 18.81 1.28 3.73
CA GLY A 191 17.74 0.93 2.82
C GLY A 191 16.99 -0.34 3.24
N THR A 192 17.70 -1.40 3.68
CA THR A 192 17.07 -2.65 4.12
C THR A 192 16.23 -2.41 5.37
N THR A 193 16.72 -1.58 6.29
CA THR A 193 15.96 -1.19 7.49
C THR A 193 14.65 -0.46 7.13
N ILE A 194 14.69 0.43 6.12
CA ILE A 194 13.49 1.12 5.62
C ILE A 194 12.52 0.13 4.95
N ASN A 195 13.04 -0.80 4.14
CA ASN A 195 12.26 -1.86 3.52
C ASN A 195 11.57 -2.73 4.57
N ASP A 196 12.29 -3.17 5.59
CA ASP A 196 11.78 -4.03 6.65
C ASP A 196 10.73 -3.31 7.47
N PHE A 197 10.95 -2.02 7.77
CA PHE A 197 9.95 -1.17 8.39
C PHE A 197 8.66 -1.10 7.55
N TYR A 198 8.79 -0.87 6.24
CA TYR A 198 7.64 -0.81 5.34
C TYR A 198 6.85 -2.13 5.36
N TYR A 199 7.49 -3.26 5.10
CA TYR A 199 6.79 -4.55 5.02
C TYR A 199 6.25 -5.02 6.37
N LYS A 200 6.90 -4.68 7.48
CA LYS A 200 6.39 -4.92 8.83
C LYS A 200 5.07 -4.21 9.10
N TYR A 201 4.93 -2.95 8.66
CA TYR A 201 3.77 -2.11 9.01
C TYR A 201 2.76 -1.89 7.88
N THR A 202 3.03 -2.30 6.63
CA THR A 202 2.18 -1.95 5.47
C THR A 202 0.77 -2.55 5.53
N LEU A 203 0.59 -3.71 6.16
CA LEU A 203 -0.72 -4.39 6.20
C LEU A 203 -1.73 -3.74 7.16
N TYR A 204 -1.28 -3.07 8.23
CA TYR A 204 -2.15 -2.39 9.18
C TYR A 204 -2.97 -1.24 8.52
N PRO A 205 -2.34 -0.23 7.88
CA PRO A 205 -3.10 0.81 7.18
C PRO A 205 -3.77 0.27 5.91
N ALA A 206 -3.19 -0.74 5.26
CA ALA A 206 -3.84 -1.37 4.11
C ALA A 206 -5.19 -1.97 4.51
N GLU A 207 -5.29 -2.56 5.70
CA GLU A 207 -6.55 -3.11 6.18
C GLU A 207 -7.62 -2.04 6.43
N ALA A 208 -7.24 -0.85 6.89
CA ALA A 208 -8.17 0.24 7.24
C ALA A 208 -9.07 0.71 6.10
N PHE A 209 -8.62 0.57 4.85
CA PHE A 209 -9.32 1.12 3.68
C PHE A 209 -9.45 0.17 2.48
N LYS A 210 -9.07 -1.12 2.60
CA LYS A 210 -9.28 -2.15 1.56
C LYS A 210 -10.76 -2.24 1.20
N SER A 211 -11.06 -2.42 -0.09
CA SER A 211 -12.42 -2.79 -0.50
C SER A 211 -12.77 -4.19 0.01
N PRO A 212 -14.05 -4.55 0.14
CA PRO A 212 -14.46 -5.90 0.56
C PRO A 212 -13.83 -7.02 -0.28
N GLU A 213 -13.72 -6.83 -1.59
CA GLU A 213 -13.05 -7.79 -2.49
C GLU A 213 -11.55 -7.93 -2.24
N GLN A 214 -10.86 -6.87 -1.80
CA GLN A 214 -9.43 -6.92 -1.47
C GLN A 214 -9.15 -7.55 -0.10
N LYS A 215 -10.17 -7.74 0.74
CA LYS A 215 -10.03 -8.42 2.03
C LYS A 215 -9.75 -9.90 1.78
N MET A 216 -8.77 -10.42 2.53
CA MET A 216 -8.38 -11.82 2.40
C MET A 216 -9.43 -12.76 3.00
N LEU A 217 -9.88 -12.45 4.22
CA LEU A 217 -10.95 -13.17 4.90
C LEU A 217 -12.15 -12.23 5.03
N LYS A 218 -13.30 -12.69 4.56
CA LYS A 218 -14.59 -12.00 4.69
C LYS A 218 -15.49 -12.81 5.59
N THR A 219 -16.30 -12.15 6.40
CA THR A 219 -17.32 -12.85 7.19
C THR A 219 -18.67 -12.82 6.51
N CYS A 220 -19.47 -13.86 6.69
CA CYS A 220 -20.88 -13.82 6.30
C CYS A 220 -21.79 -14.40 7.39
N SER A 221 -23.01 -13.89 7.48
CA SER A 221 -24.07 -14.50 8.29
C SER A 221 -25.14 -15.11 7.39
N LEU A 222 -25.48 -16.37 7.67
CA LEU A 222 -26.57 -17.11 7.05
C LEU A 222 -27.64 -17.51 8.08
N GLU A 223 -27.70 -16.82 9.22
CA GLU A 223 -28.62 -17.15 10.33
C GLU A 223 -30.09 -16.99 9.93
N ASN A 224 -30.39 -16.01 9.08
CA ASN A 224 -31.74 -15.73 8.58
C ASN A 224 -32.22 -16.75 7.52
N ILE A 225 -31.38 -17.70 7.10
CA ILE A 225 -31.76 -18.73 6.12
C ILE A 225 -32.27 -19.97 6.86
N GLU A 226 -33.59 -20.09 6.98
CA GLU A 226 -34.27 -21.19 7.69
C GLU A 226 -34.04 -22.56 7.02
N LYS A 227 -34.06 -22.61 5.68
CA LYS A 227 -33.96 -23.86 4.93
C LYS A 227 -32.53 -24.40 4.96
N LEU A 228 -32.29 -25.42 5.78
CA LEU A 228 -30.99 -26.07 5.97
C LEU A 228 -30.27 -26.48 4.66
N PRO A 229 -30.95 -27.05 3.63
CA PRO A 229 -30.28 -27.40 2.36
C PRO A 229 -29.74 -26.17 1.62
N ILE A 230 -30.51 -25.07 1.60
CA ILE A 230 -30.10 -23.81 0.96
C ILE A 230 -28.94 -23.19 1.74
N ARG A 231 -29.03 -23.18 3.08
CA ARG A 231 -27.96 -22.66 3.95
C ARG A 231 -26.62 -23.37 3.70
N ARG A 232 -26.62 -24.71 3.66
CA ARG A 232 -25.40 -25.51 3.38
C ARG A 232 -24.85 -25.27 1.98
N LEU A 233 -25.73 -25.13 0.98
CA LEU A 233 -25.34 -24.80 -0.38
C LEU A 233 -24.66 -23.43 -0.45
N LEU A 234 -25.28 -22.41 0.14
CA LEU A 234 -24.72 -21.05 0.20
C LEU A 234 -23.37 -21.04 0.92
N GLU A 235 -23.28 -21.65 2.11
CA GLU A 235 -22.03 -21.76 2.88
C GLU A 235 -20.90 -22.36 2.04
N THR A 236 -21.16 -23.48 1.37
CA THR A 236 -20.16 -24.15 0.51
C THR A 236 -19.72 -23.26 -0.66
N LYS A 237 -20.66 -22.52 -1.27
CA LYS A 237 -20.35 -21.66 -2.43
C LYS A 237 -19.59 -20.41 -2.01
N LEU A 238 -19.99 -19.77 -0.91
CA LEU A 238 -19.36 -18.59 -0.32
C LEU A 238 -17.94 -18.87 0.18
N LEU A 239 -17.70 -20.04 0.78
CA LEU A 239 -16.38 -20.48 1.25
C LEU A 239 -15.32 -20.55 0.13
N ASN A 240 -15.74 -20.81 -1.11
CA ASN A 240 -14.82 -20.78 -2.26
C ASN A 240 -14.31 -19.35 -2.57
N HIS A 241 -15.03 -18.33 -2.10
CA HIS A 241 -14.70 -16.92 -2.25
C HIS A 241 -14.23 -16.27 -0.93
N ASP A 242 -13.81 -17.10 0.03
CA ASP A 242 -13.31 -16.69 1.35
C ASP A 242 -14.32 -15.90 2.20
N TYR A 243 -15.62 -16.10 1.94
CA TYR A 243 -16.70 -15.69 2.84
C TYR A 243 -16.94 -16.81 3.85
N LEU A 244 -16.58 -16.55 5.10
CA LEU A 244 -16.62 -17.48 6.21
C LEU A 244 -17.91 -17.29 6.99
N ASN A 245 -18.74 -18.34 7.02
CA ASN A 245 -20.01 -18.32 7.74
C ASN A 245 -19.76 -18.33 9.25
N ILE A 246 -20.02 -17.21 9.90
CA ILE A 246 -19.83 -17.01 11.35
C ILE A 246 -21.16 -17.16 12.09
N VAL A 247 -21.10 -17.59 13.35
CA VAL A 247 -22.28 -17.83 14.20
C VAL A 247 -22.26 -16.84 15.36
N GLY A 248 -23.42 -16.26 15.70
CA GLY A 248 -23.61 -15.41 16.89
C GLY A 248 -23.01 -14.00 16.78
N ALA A 249 -22.51 -13.61 15.61
CA ALA A 249 -21.96 -12.28 15.40
C ALA A 249 -23.03 -11.31 14.91
N ARG A 250 -23.11 -10.14 15.55
CA ARG A 250 -24.14 -9.12 15.26
C ARG A 250 -24.00 -8.46 13.89
N GLU A 251 -22.78 -8.42 13.31
CA GLU A 251 -22.53 -7.75 12.01
C GLU A 251 -21.46 -8.50 11.21
N GLY A 252 -21.85 -9.05 10.06
CA GLY A 252 -20.94 -9.67 9.08
C GLY A 252 -20.53 -8.71 7.96
N ASP A 253 -19.45 -9.05 7.20
CA ASP A 253 -19.17 -8.31 5.95
C ASP A 253 -20.28 -8.50 4.90
N LEU A 254 -20.99 -9.63 4.98
CA LEU A 254 -22.14 -9.97 4.14
C LEU A 254 -23.21 -10.68 4.99
N GLU A 255 -24.40 -10.13 5.03
CA GLU A 255 -25.56 -10.81 5.62
C GLU A 255 -26.53 -11.20 4.50
N ILE A 256 -27.02 -12.44 4.54
CA ILE A 256 -27.99 -12.91 3.55
C ILE A 256 -29.30 -13.25 4.26
N SER A 257 -30.34 -12.52 3.88
CA SER A 257 -31.71 -12.69 4.36
C SER A 257 -32.63 -13.12 3.20
N PRO A 258 -33.68 -13.92 3.46
CA PRO A 258 -34.69 -14.24 2.46
C PRO A 258 -35.67 -13.06 2.29
N GLU A 259 -36.01 -12.72 1.06
CA GLU A 259 -37.07 -11.74 0.75
C GLU A 259 -38.00 -12.30 -0.33
N GLY A 260 -39.18 -12.77 0.07
CA GLY A 260 -40.12 -13.44 -0.82
C GLY A 260 -39.50 -14.68 -1.48
N LYS A 261 -39.27 -14.62 -2.80
CA LYS A 261 -38.59 -15.69 -3.58
C LYS A 261 -37.09 -15.43 -3.81
N GLY A 262 -36.58 -14.30 -3.30
CA GLY A 262 -35.20 -13.85 -3.50
C GLY A 262 -34.33 -13.93 -2.26
N LEU A 263 -33.10 -13.47 -2.43
CA LEU A 263 -32.06 -13.26 -1.42
C LEU A 263 -31.69 -11.78 -1.40
N VAL A 264 -31.60 -11.22 -0.21
CA VAL A 264 -31.12 -9.85 0.02
C VAL A 264 -29.74 -9.93 0.63
N PHE A 265 -28.82 -9.15 0.07
CA PHE A 265 -27.44 -9.05 0.50
C PHE A 265 -27.28 -7.71 1.22
N GLU A 266 -26.95 -7.79 2.51
CA GLU A 266 -26.89 -6.63 3.40
C GLU A 266 -25.47 -6.41 3.91
N ASN A 267 -25.16 -5.15 4.24
CA ASN A 267 -23.94 -4.76 4.93
C ASN A 267 -24.27 -3.67 5.97
N GLY A 268 -24.05 -3.96 7.25
CA GLY A 268 -24.35 -3.03 8.34
C GLY A 268 -25.82 -2.59 8.37
N GLY A 269 -26.75 -3.54 8.20
CA GLY A 269 -28.20 -3.30 8.20
C GLY A 269 -28.74 -2.55 6.97
N ARG A 270 -27.93 -2.33 5.93
CA ARG A 270 -28.38 -1.71 4.67
C ARG A 270 -28.45 -2.75 3.56
N THR A 271 -29.58 -2.80 2.86
CA THR A 271 -29.73 -3.56 1.62
C THR A 271 -28.81 -3.01 0.53
N ILE A 272 -27.91 -3.85 0.03
CA ILE A 272 -26.94 -3.50 -1.02
C ILE A 272 -27.37 -4.05 -2.38
N LEU A 273 -27.88 -5.29 -2.39
CA LEU A 273 -28.27 -6.01 -3.60
C LEU A 273 -29.40 -6.98 -3.27
N THR A 274 -30.35 -7.11 -4.19
CA THR A 274 -31.36 -8.17 -4.19
C THR A 274 -31.14 -9.06 -5.40
N THR A 275 -31.20 -10.38 -5.22
CA THR A 275 -30.98 -11.38 -6.29
C THR A 275 -31.82 -12.63 -6.04
N THR A 276 -31.92 -13.54 -7.01
CA THR A 276 -32.52 -14.86 -6.79
C THR A 276 -31.45 -15.89 -6.44
N LEU A 277 -31.84 -17.03 -5.86
CA LEU A 277 -30.90 -18.12 -5.60
C LEU A 277 -30.26 -18.63 -6.90
N ASP A 278 -31.04 -18.80 -7.97
CA ASP A 278 -30.54 -19.32 -9.25
C ASP A 278 -29.61 -18.32 -9.96
N ASP A 279 -29.96 -17.04 -9.94
CA ASP A 279 -29.09 -15.99 -10.49
C ASP A 279 -27.79 -15.88 -9.70
N PHE A 280 -27.87 -15.94 -8.37
CA PHE A 280 -26.68 -15.96 -7.54
C PHE A 280 -25.80 -17.15 -7.90
N LEU A 281 -26.35 -18.37 -7.95
CA LEU A 281 -25.58 -19.59 -8.21
C LEU A 281 -24.92 -19.63 -9.60
N SER A 282 -25.59 -19.06 -10.61
CA SER A 282 -25.08 -18.97 -11.98
C SER A 282 -24.03 -17.86 -12.16
N ARG A 283 -24.20 -16.71 -11.49
CA ARG A 283 -23.37 -15.49 -11.66
C ARG A 283 -22.59 -15.08 -10.40
N ARG A 284 -22.26 -16.06 -9.54
CA ARG A 284 -21.63 -15.86 -8.21
C ARG A 284 -20.53 -14.81 -8.16
N SER A 285 -19.49 -14.96 -8.98
CA SER A 285 -18.33 -14.07 -8.96
C SER A 285 -18.72 -12.63 -9.30
N SER A 286 -19.57 -12.43 -10.30
CA SER A 286 -20.06 -11.09 -10.66
C SER A 286 -20.98 -10.50 -9.59
N THR A 287 -21.86 -11.31 -8.98
CA THR A 287 -22.75 -10.86 -7.90
C THR A 287 -21.97 -10.39 -6.68
N LEU A 288 -20.95 -11.15 -6.27
CA LEU A 288 -20.08 -10.78 -5.14
C LEU A 288 -19.19 -9.56 -5.46
N ALA A 289 -18.71 -9.44 -6.70
CA ALA A 289 -17.97 -8.27 -7.15
C ALA A 289 -18.84 -7.01 -7.16
N GLU A 290 -20.10 -7.12 -7.61
CA GLU A 290 -21.06 -6.03 -7.56
C GLU A 290 -21.40 -5.61 -6.13
N PHE A 291 -21.67 -6.58 -5.25
CA PHE A 291 -21.87 -6.35 -3.82
C PHE A 291 -20.68 -5.61 -3.22
N SER A 292 -19.46 -6.10 -3.43
CA SER A 292 -18.23 -5.45 -2.96
C SER A 292 -18.11 -4.01 -3.46
N ARG A 293 -18.36 -3.76 -4.76
CA ARG A 293 -18.28 -2.42 -5.36
C ARG A 293 -19.28 -1.44 -4.75
N LYS A 294 -20.51 -1.89 -4.47
CA LYS A 294 -21.57 -1.08 -3.86
C LYS A 294 -21.32 -0.84 -2.36
N SER A 295 -20.77 -1.82 -1.65
CA SER A 295 -20.43 -1.72 -0.22
C SER A 295 -19.10 -0.98 0.06
N ASP A 296 -18.28 -0.71 -0.95
CA ASP A 296 -16.97 -0.08 -0.78
C ASP A 296 -17.07 1.43 -0.50
N ARG A 297 -17.15 1.76 0.79
CA ARG A 297 -17.18 3.14 1.31
C ARG A 297 -15.87 3.91 1.12
N TYR A 298 -14.74 3.22 0.96
CA TYR A 298 -13.41 3.85 0.87
C TYR A 298 -12.94 4.11 -0.56
N PHE A 299 -13.75 3.81 -1.58
CA PHE A 299 -13.36 3.91 -2.99
C PHE A 299 -12.68 5.24 -3.35
N PHE A 300 -13.33 6.36 -3.04
CA PHE A 300 -12.78 7.69 -3.33
C PHE A 300 -11.50 7.94 -2.52
N PHE A 301 -11.54 7.68 -1.20
CA PHE A 301 -10.40 7.92 -0.33
C PHE A 301 -9.17 7.11 -0.74
N ARG A 302 -9.35 5.86 -1.17
CA ARG A 302 -8.27 5.00 -1.66
C ARG A 302 -7.65 5.51 -2.95
N ARG A 303 -8.47 5.98 -3.92
CA ARG A 303 -7.96 6.63 -5.15
C ARG A 303 -7.23 7.93 -4.83
N PHE A 304 -7.80 8.77 -3.97
CA PHE A 304 -7.18 10.01 -3.51
C PHE A 304 -5.83 9.75 -2.81
N THR A 305 -5.78 8.75 -1.94
CA THR A 305 -4.56 8.31 -1.26
C THR A 305 -3.50 7.85 -2.26
N PHE A 306 -3.88 7.08 -3.28
CA PHE A 306 -2.97 6.64 -4.33
C PHE A 306 -2.38 7.82 -5.13
N PHE A 307 -3.22 8.77 -5.58
CA PHE A 307 -2.72 9.96 -6.28
C PHE A 307 -1.85 10.84 -5.37
N SER A 308 -2.22 10.97 -4.09
CA SER A 308 -1.45 11.71 -3.10
C SER A 308 -0.12 11.03 -2.78
N LEU A 309 -0.05 9.69 -2.84
CA LEU A 309 1.21 8.96 -2.72
C LEU A 309 2.08 9.17 -3.97
N LEU A 310 1.51 9.10 -5.17
CA LEU A 310 2.26 9.24 -6.42
C LEU A 310 2.85 10.64 -6.60
N ILE A 311 2.07 11.69 -6.29
CA ILE A 311 2.44 13.10 -6.52
C ILE A 311 2.87 13.79 -5.22
N GLY A 312 2.09 13.60 -4.16
CA GLY A 312 2.28 14.31 -2.89
C GLY A 312 3.49 13.82 -2.09
N PHE A 313 3.83 12.53 -2.13
CA PHE A 313 5.00 12.02 -1.40
C PHE A 313 6.33 12.56 -1.95
N PRO A 314 6.61 12.56 -3.28
CA PRO A 314 7.79 13.22 -3.82
C PRO A 314 7.89 14.71 -3.46
N ILE A 315 6.78 15.45 -3.53
CA ILE A 315 6.74 16.87 -3.14
C ILE A 315 7.02 17.03 -1.65
N THR A 316 6.50 16.14 -0.81
CA THR A 316 6.74 16.13 0.64
C THR A 316 8.21 15.90 0.96
N LEU A 317 8.82 14.90 0.30
CA LEU A 317 10.25 14.62 0.43
C LEU A 317 11.08 15.84 0.00
N TYR A 318 10.72 16.48 -1.12
CA TYR A 318 11.35 17.71 -1.57
C TYR A 318 11.24 18.83 -0.54
N ILE A 319 10.03 19.12 -0.03
CA ILE A 319 9.81 20.19 0.97
C ILE A 319 10.66 19.93 2.22
N PHE A 320 10.73 18.67 2.68
CA PHE A 320 11.52 18.29 3.85
C PHE A 320 13.02 18.49 3.62
N VAL A 321 13.57 17.90 2.57
CA VAL A 321 15.01 18.00 2.25
C VAL A 321 15.40 19.46 1.97
N HIS A 322 14.57 20.18 1.21
CA HIS A 322 14.78 21.60 0.93
C HIS A 322 14.79 22.43 2.22
N ALA A 323 13.85 22.20 3.14
CA ALA A 323 13.79 22.93 4.40
C ALA A 323 15.01 22.66 5.30
N VAL A 324 15.51 21.42 5.33
CA VAL A 324 16.74 21.05 6.05
C VAL A 324 17.95 21.76 5.44
N LEU A 325 18.15 21.64 4.12
CA LEU A 325 19.26 22.28 3.43
C LEU A 325 19.22 23.81 3.54
N TYR A 326 18.04 24.42 3.35
CA TYR A 326 17.83 25.85 3.53
C TYR A 326 18.22 26.30 4.94
N SER A 327 17.84 25.53 5.96
CA SER A 327 18.17 25.84 7.36
C SER A 327 19.67 25.72 7.62
N MET A 328 20.33 24.69 7.07
CA MET A 328 21.78 24.50 7.18
C MET A 328 22.56 25.62 6.48
N PHE A 329 22.21 25.95 5.23
CA PHE A 329 22.86 27.04 4.49
C PHE A 329 22.55 28.41 5.09
N GLY A 330 21.36 28.60 5.66
CA GLY A 330 20.97 29.82 6.36
C GLY A 330 21.75 30.08 7.65
N LEU A 331 22.58 29.14 8.13
CA LEU A 331 23.55 29.39 9.20
C LEU A 331 24.72 30.26 8.73
N PHE A 332 25.06 30.21 7.44
CA PHE A 332 26.26 30.82 6.88
C PHE A 332 25.98 31.84 5.76
N LEU A 333 24.82 31.74 5.12
CA LEU A 333 24.48 32.53 3.92
C LEU A 333 23.26 33.44 4.15
N VAL A 334 23.20 34.51 3.37
CA VAL A 334 22.02 35.38 3.26
C VAL A 334 20.83 34.57 2.71
N PRO A 335 19.58 34.81 3.17
CA PRO A 335 18.41 33.98 2.82
C PRO A 335 18.22 33.66 1.34
N GLN A 336 18.48 34.63 0.44
CA GLN A 336 18.36 34.42 -1.01
C GLN A 336 19.38 33.39 -1.53
N ARG A 337 20.65 33.48 -1.08
CA ARG A 337 21.69 32.52 -1.49
C ARG A 337 21.43 31.14 -0.90
N ALA A 338 20.98 31.07 0.35
CA ALA A 338 20.58 29.82 0.98
C ALA A 338 19.43 29.14 0.23
N LEU A 339 18.42 29.91 -0.21
CA LEU A 339 17.29 29.41 -1.01
C LEU A 339 17.76 28.82 -2.35
N VAL A 340 18.55 29.58 -3.11
CA VAL A 340 19.07 29.16 -4.42
C VAL A 340 19.94 27.91 -4.27
N LEU A 341 20.86 27.89 -3.31
CA LEU A 341 21.76 26.75 -3.10
C LEU A 341 21.00 25.49 -2.66
N ALA A 342 20.03 25.61 -1.75
CA ALA A 342 19.17 24.49 -1.37
C ALA A 342 18.39 23.94 -2.56
N SER A 343 17.82 24.81 -3.41
CA SER A 343 17.11 24.40 -4.62
C SER A 343 18.02 23.69 -5.63
N ILE A 344 19.24 24.19 -5.86
CA ILE A 344 20.23 23.56 -6.75
C ILE A 344 20.62 22.17 -6.23
N VAL A 345 20.94 22.05 -4.94
CA VAL A 345 21.33 20.77 -4.35
C VAL A 345 20.19 19.76 -4.42
N CYS A 346 18.94 20.16 -4.14
CA CYS A 346 17.77 19.29 -4.32
C CYS A 346 17.60 18.82 -5.77
N LEU A 347 17.77 19.71 -6.75
CA LEU A 347 17.68 19.36 -8.16
C LEU A 347 18.76 18.35 -8.56
N LEU A 348 20.01 18.62 -8.19
CA LEU A 348 21.14 17.71 -8.48
C LEU A 348 20.94 16.34 -7.81
N ALA A 349 20.49 16.30 -6.55
CA ALA A 349 20.18 15.06 -5.86
C ALA A 349 19.06 14.27 -6.58
N GLY A 350 17.99 14.95 -7.01
CA GLY A 350 16.90 14.32 -7.76
C GLY A 350 17.32 13.78 -9.14
N ILE A 351 18.24 14.47 -9.83
CA ILE A 351 18.84 13.99 -11.09
C ILE A 351 19.77 12.79 -10.81
N MET A 352 20.57 12.84 -9.75
CA MET A 352 21.45 11.72 -9.37
C MET A 352 20.64 10.45 -9.06
N LEU A 353 19.53 10.57 -8.34
CA LEU A 353 18.62 9.44 -8.04
C LEU A 353 17.99 8.82 -9.30
N TYR A 354 17.89 9.56 -10.39
CA TYR A 354 17.36 9.07 -11.66
C TYR A 354 18.39 8.21 -12.43
N THR A 355 19.70 8.33 -12.13
CA THR A 355 20.76 7.67 -12.92
C THR A 355 20.64 6.15 -13.06
N PRO A 356 20.22 5.35 -12.05
CA PRO A 356 20.09 3.90 -12.23
C PRO A 356 18.92 3.52 -13.13
N PHE A 357 17.89 4.37 -13.23
CA PHE A 357 16.72 4.09 -14.07
C PHE A 357 17.05 4.17 -15.55
N TYR A 358 17.91 5.12 -15.95
CA TYR A 358 18.42 5.21 -17.32
C TYR A 358 19.29 4.00 -17.70
N ARG A 359 20.11 3.50 -16.77
CA ARG A 359 20.97 2.32 -17.01
C ARG A 359 20.21 1.00 -17.07
N TYR A 360 18.99 0.95 -16.52
CA TYR A 360 18.18 -0.25 -16.40
C TYR A 360 17.19 -0.44 -17.56
N GLU A 361 17.11 0.48 -18.53
CA GLU A 361 16.45 0.23 -19.82
C GLU A 361 17.29 -0.74 -20.66
N GLY A 362 17.32 -2.01 -20.23
CA GLY A 362 17.94 -3.11 -20.97
C GLY A 362 17.01 -3.56 -22.09
N GLY A 363 17.51 -3.53 -23.33
CA GLY A 363 16.82 -4.10 -24.49
C GLY A 363 16.52 -5.59 -24.34
N ASP A 364 15.83 -6.16 -25.33
CA ASP A 364 15.40 -7.56 -25.29
C ASP A 364 16.57 -8.55 -25.11
N ILE A 365 16.71 -9.13 -23.91
CA ILE A 365 17.81 -10.03 -23.54
C ILE A 365 17.61 -11.40 -24.22
N LYS A 366 18.51 -11.83 -25.11
CA LYS A 366 18.41 -13.13 -25.77
C LYS A 366 18.77 -14.27 -24.80
N ARG A 367 18.30 -15.49 -25.09
CA ARG A 367 18.58 -16.69 -24.26
C ARG A 367 20.08 -16.99 -24.14
N THR A 368 20.86 -16.75 -25.20
CA THR A 368 22.33 -16.91 -25.18
C THR A 368 23.01 -15.94 -24.22
N ASP A 369 22.45 -14.73 -24.10
CA ASP A 369 22.98 -13.72 -23.18
C ASP A 369 22.63 -14.06 -21.73
N LEU A 370 21.49 -14.70 -21.48
CA LEU A 370 21.09 -15.12 -20.13
C LEU A 370 22.13 -16.04 -19.48
N ALA A 371 22.64 -17.04 -20.20
CA ALA A 371 23.64 -17.96 -19.65
C ALA A 371 24.91 -17.22 -19.19
N ARG A 372 25.43 -16.33 -20.06
CA ARG A 372 26.60 -15.50 -19.76
C ARG A 372 26.33 -14.58 -18.56
N MET A 373 25.17 -13.93 -18.53
CA MET A 373 24.79 -12.99 -17.48
C MET A 373 24.61 -13.68 -16.12
N LEU A 374 23.98 -14.86 -16.09
CA LEU A 374 23.77 -15.64 -14.87
C LEU A 374 25.08 -16.22 -14.31
N ASP A 375 26.04 -16.54 -15.18
CA ASP A 375 27.33 -17.04 -14.73
C ASP A 375 28.31 -15.94 -14.29
N GLY A 376 28.12 -14.70 -14.79
CA GLY A 376 28.97 -13.55 -14.49
C GLY A 376 29.09 -13.19 -13.00
N GLU A 377 30.14 -12.43 -12.65
CA GLU A 377 30.44 -12.03 -11.28
C GLU A 377 29.59 -10.86 -10.76
N ASP A 378 29.03 -10.04 -11.65
CA ASP A 378 28.18 -8.91 -11.28
C ASP A 378 26.77 -9.36 -10.88
N TRP A 379 26.41 -9.13 -9.61
CA TRP A 379 25.09 -9.47 -9.09
C TRP A 379 23.96 -8.68 -9.74
N GLU A 380 24.21 -7.45 -10.21
CA GLU A 380 23.20 -6.64 -10.90
C GLU A 380 22.90 -7.22 -12.29
N GLU A 381 23.92 -7.72 -12.98
CA GLU A 381 23.77 -8.46 -14.24
C GLU A 381 22.98 -9.77 -14.03
N ARG A 382 23.30 -10.54 -12.97
CA ARG A 382 22.55 -11.74 -12.61
C ARG A 382 21.09 -11.45 -12.26
N VAL A 383 20.81 -10.41 -11.49
CA VAL A 383 19.43 -9.98 -11.16
C VAL A 383 18.63 -9.61 -12.41
N ARG A 384 19.25 -8.88 -13.35
CA ARG A 384 18.60 -8.56 -14.64
C ARG A 384 18.28 -9.82 -15.43
N ALA A 385 19.20 -10.79 -15.48
CA ALA A 385 18.99 -12.06 -16.16
C ALA A 385 17.91 -12.92 -15.48
N LEU A 386 17.88 -12.99 -14.15
CA LEU A 386 16.85 -13.72 -13.39
C LEU A 386 15.46 -13.12 -13.61
N ARG A 387 15.36 -11.80 -13.62
CA ARG A 387 14.11 -11.10 -13.94
C ARG A 387 13.65 -11.43 -15.36
N ALA A 388 14.54 -11.34 -16.34
CA ALA A 388 14.21 -11.69 -17.73
C ALA A 388 13.84 -13.17 -17.88
N ALA A 389 14.51 -14.08 -17.15
CA ALA A 389 14.17 -15.50 -17.12
C ALA A 389 12.77 -15.73 -16.54
N TYR A 390 12.41 -15.06 -15.44
CA TYR A 390 11.07 -15.11 -14.86
C TYR A 390 10.00 -14.57 -15.83
N GLU A 391 10.23 -13.40 -16.42
CA GLU A 391 9.29 -12.77 -17.35
C GLU A 391 9.07 -13.60 -18.63
N LYS A 392 10.11 -14.30 -19.10
CA LYS A 392 10.07 -15.17 -20.29
C LYS A 392 9.74 -16.64 -19.99
N GLY A 393 9.58 -17.02 -18.72
CA GLY A 393 9.33 -18.41 -18.31
C GLY A 393 10.47 -19.37 -18.64
N VAL A 394 11.72 -18.90 -18.62
CA VAL A 394 12.91 -19.72 -18.90
C VAL A 394 13.23 -20.61 -17.70
N GLU A 395 13.57 -21.87 -17.98
CA GLU A 395 13.97 -22.84 -16.95
C GLU A 395 15.35 -22.47 -16.39
N VAL A 396 15.38 -21.95 -15.16
CA VAL A 396 16.62 -21.49 -14.51
C VAL A 396 17.57 -22.65 -14.19
N ALA A 397 17.02 -23.85 -13.98
CA ALA A 397 17.80 -25.05 -13.73
C ALA A 397 18.56 -25.57 -14.96
N ASP A 398 18.30 -25.04 -16.16
CA ASP A 398 19.08 -25.37 -17.35
C ASP A 398 20.47 -24.67 -17.34
N PHE A 399 20.66 -23.67 -16.48
CA PHE A 399 21.93 -22.94 -16.39
C PHE A 399 22.87 -23.58 -15.36
N PRO A 400 24.15 -23.76 -15.69
CA PRO A 400 25.12 -24.29 -14.75
C PRO A 400 25.27 -23.34 -13.55
N ASN A 401 25.56 -23.91 -12.38
CA ASN A 401 25.80 -23.18 -11.14
C ASN A 401 24.63 -22.31 -10.64
N TYR A 402 23.40 -22.50 -11.13
CA TYR A 402 22.25 -21.70 -10.69
C TYR A 402 22.06 -21.76 -9.15
N GLU A 403 22.40 -22.89 -8.53
CA GLU A 403 22.32 -23.12 -7.08
C GLU A 403 23.16 -22.11 -6.27
N LYS A 404 24.21 -21.51 -6.85
CA LYS A 404 25.02 -20.47 -6.19
C LYS A 404 24.17 -19.28 -5.72
N MET A 405 23.04 -19.04 -6.40
CA MET A 405 22.13 -17.94 -6.11
C MET A 405 21.30 -18.19 -4.84
N LEU A 406 21.18 -19.44 -4.38
CA LEU A 406 20.51 -19.78 -3.11
C LEU A 406 21.19 -19.11 -1.91
N THR A 407 22.52 -19.04 -1.95
CA THR A 407 23.36 -18.55 -0.85
C THR A 407 23.97 -17.18 -1.15
N SER A 408 23.50 -16.50 -2.19
CA SER A 408 23.99 -15.16 -2.55
C SER A 408 23.87 -14.19 -1.37
N PRO A 409 24.90 -13.36 -1.09
CA PRO A 409 24.80 -12.33 -0.07
C PRO A 409 23.79 -11.23 -0.45
N HIS A 410 23.40 -11.12 -1.73
CA HIS A 410 22.53 -10.07 -2.24
C HIS A 410 21.05 -10.47 -2.17
N ILE A 411 20.28 -9.75 -1.36
CA ILE A 411 18.83 -9.97 -1.21
C ILE A 411 18.08 -9.88 -2.55
N PRO A 412 18.34 -8.90 -3.45
CA PRO A 412 17.65 -8.83 -4.74
C PRO A 412 17.88 -10.07 -5.60
N GLU A 413 19.09 -10.63 -5.56
CA GLU A 413 19.43 -11.85 -6.29
C GLU A 413 18.61 -13.04 -5.80
N ARG A 414 18.60 -13.29 -4.48
CA ARG A 414 17.78 -14.36 -3.90
C ARG A 414 16.30 -14.15 -4.19
N TYR A 415 15.80 -12.91 -4.06
CA TYR A 415 14.40 -12.56 -4.36
C TYR A 415 13.98 -12.91 -5.80
N TRP A 416 14.77 -12.50 -6.79
CA TRP A 416 14.47 -12.74 -8.21
C TRP A 416 14.72 -14.20 -8.59
N PHE A 417 15.70 -14.84 -7.97
CA PHE A 417 15.96 -16.26 -8.11
C PHE A 417 14.77 -17.10 -7.63
N THR A 418 14.24 -16.82 -6.44
CA THR A 418 13.02 -17.47 -5.92
C THR A 418 11.84 -17.33 -6.88
N LYS A 419 11.67 -16.15 -7.48
CA LYS A 419 10.64 -15.94 -8.50
C LYS A 419 10.86 -16.81 -9.73
N ALA A 420 12.08 -16.86 -10.25
CA ALA A 420 12.45 -17.71 -11.38
C ALA A 420 12.20 -19.20 -11.09
N LEU A 421 12.49 -19.68 -9.87
CA LEU A 421 12.15 -21.04 -9.45
C LEU A 421 10.63 -21.31 -9.44
N GLY A 422 9.80 -20.28 -9.22
CA GLY A 422 8.34 -20.40 -9.26
C GLY A 422 7.77 -20.80 -10.63
N VAL A 423 8.49 -20.49 -11.71
CA VAL A 423 8.13 -20.88 -13.09
C VAL A 423 8.80 -22.19 -13.53
N SER A 424 9.78 -22.68 -12.77
CA SER A 424 10.49 -23.94 -13.04
C SER A 424 9.56 -25.16 -12.99
N ARG A 425 9.75 -26.07 -13.95
CA ARG A 425 9.00 -27.34 -14.03
C ARG A 425 9.76 -28.51 -13.42
N ARG A 426 11.05 -28.34 -13.13
CA ARG A 426 11.94 -29.34 -12.58
C ARG A 426 11.55 -29.73 -11.14
N PRO A 427 11.28 -31.01 -10.83
CA PRO A 427 10.97 -31.43 -9.46
C PRO A 427 12.05 -31.08 -8.42
N GLU A 428 13.32 -31.11 -8.82
CA GLU A 428 14.51 -30.85 -8.00
C GLU A 428 14.51 -29.44 -7.41
N THR A 429 14.11 -28.42 -8.18
CA THR A 429 14.03 -27.01 -7.73
C THR A 429 12.99 -26.78 -6.64
N ARG A 430 12.19 -27.79 -6.30
CA ARG A 430 11.25 -27.70 -5.17
C ARG A 430 12.00 -27.61 -3.85
N LYS A 431 13.09 -28.37 -3.70
CA LYS A 431 13.91 -28.34 -2.48
C LYS A 431 14.52 -26.96 -2.29
N ASP A 432 14.94 -26.34 -3.39
CA ASP A 432 15.49 -24.98 -3.42
C ASP A 432 14.46 -23.95 -2.91
N ILE A 433 13.20 -24.02 -3.39
CA ILE A 433 12.13 -23.13 -2.90
C ILE A 433 11.83 -23.37 -1.41
N LEU A 434 11.84 -24.63 -0.95
CA LEU A 434 11.62 -24.95 0.45
C LEU A 434 12.74 -24.42 1.35
N ALA A 435 14.00 -24.51 0.90
CA ALA A 435 15.13 -23.92 1.61
C ALA A 435 14.99 -22.38 1.72
N LEU A 436 14.46 -21.72 0.69
CA LEU A 436 14.23 -20.27 0.69
C LEU A 436 13.07 -19.82 1.60
N LEU A 437 12.28 -20.75 2.17
CA LEU A 437 11.34 -20.42 3.25
C LEU A 437 12.05 -20.13 4.59
N ASP A 438 13.32 -20.52 4.70
CA ASP A 438 14.20 -20.26 5.85
C ASP A 438 15.17 -19.09 5.60
N ASP A 439 14.95 -18.32 4.51
CA ASP A 439 15.78 -17.16 4.18
C ASP A 439 15.73 -16.11 5.32
N PRO A 440 16.86 -15.46 5.67
CA PRO A 440 16.85 -14.43 6.72
C PRO A 440 16.00 -13.20 6.35
N HIS A 441 15.71 -12.98 5.07
CA HIS A 441 15.02 -11.78 4.61
C HIS A 441 13.53 -12.07 4.28
N PRO A 442 12.56 -11.42 4.95
CA PRO A 442 11.12 -11.69 4.79
C PRO A 442 10.61 -11.60 3.34
N ASN A 443 11.13 -10.66 2.54
CA ASN A 443 10.71 -10.56 1.14
C ASN A 443 11.04 -11.81 0.31
N VAL A 444 12.13 -12.53 0.63
CA VAL A 444 12.49 -13.78 -0.07
C VAL A 444 11.55 -14.90 0.34
N ILE A 445 11.25 -15.03 1.64
CA ILE A 445 10.25 -15.98 2.18
C ILE A 445 8.89 -15.76 1.51
N SER A 446 8.44 -14.51 1.40
CA SER A 446 7.20 -14.15 0.69
C SER A 446 7.18 -14.65 -0.75
N MET A 447 8.30 -14.52 -1.46
CA MET A 447 8.41 -15.05 -2.83
C MET A 447 8.47 -16.57 -2.87
N ALA A 448 9.03 -17.23 -1.84
CA ALA A 448 9.05 -18.68 -1.77
C ALA A 448 7.62 -19.24 -1.63
N TYR A 449 6.78 -18.64 -0.78
CA TYR A 449 5.35 -18.96 -0.75
C TYR A 449 4.66 -18.70 -2.09
N GLN A 450 4.94 -17.57 -2.74
CA GLN A 450 4.39 -17.28 -4.07
C GLN A 450 4.80 -18.35 -5.09
N ALA A 451 6.07 -18.74 -5.12
CA ALA A 451 6.63 -19.75 -6.01
C ALA A 451 5.97 -21.12 -5.79
N LEU A 452 5.79 -21.55 -4.53
CA LEU A 452 5.05 -22.77 -4.21
C LEU A 452 3.62 -22.75 -4.75
N GLY A 453 2.92 -21.62 -4.61
CA GLY A 453 1.59 -21.44 -5.16
C GLY A 453 1.54 -21.49 -6.70
N GLN A 454 2.51 -20.84 -7.35
CA GLN A 454 2.64 -20.84 -8.82
C GLN A 454 2.85 -22.24 -9.39
N ARG A 455 3.63 -23.08 -8.71
CA ARG A 455 3.89 -24.47 -9.14
C ARG A 455 2.68 -25.40 -9.02
N ARG A 456 1.63 -24.99 -8.30
CA ARG A 456 0.37 -25.75 -8.12
C ARG A 456 0.56 -27.19 -7.60
N ASN A 457 1.67 -27.47 -6.92
CA ASN A 457 1.92 -28.78 -6.31
C ASN A 457 1.29 -28.85 -4.92
N ARG A 458 0.21 -29.63 -4.78
CA ARG A 458 -0.55 -29.76 -3.53
C ARG A 458 0.26 -30.37 -2.37
N GLY A 459 1.38 -31.03 -2.65
CA GLY A 459 2.27 -31.57 -1.62
C GLY A 459 2.95 -30.51 -0.74
N ALA A 460 2.80 -29.22 -1.03
CA ALA A 460 3.31 -28.14 -0.18
C ALA A 460 2.28 -27.65 0.87
N ILE A 461 1.02 -28.12 0.83
CA ILE A 461 -0.05 -27.61 1.69
C ILE A 461 0.27 -27.75 3.18
N ASP A 462 0.68 -28.95 3.61
CA ASP A 462 0.90 -29.23 5.04
C ASP A 462 2.08 -28.42 5.61
N GLU A 463 3.17 -28.32 4.84
CA GLU A 463 4.34 -27.49 5.16
C GLU A 463 3.95 -26.01 5.32
N ILE A 464 3.16 -25.47 4.38
CA ILE A 464 2.70 -24.08 4.46
C ILE A 464 1.81 -23.86 5.69
N LEU A 465 0.92 -24.81 6.00
CA LEU A 465 0.06 -24.73 7.19
C LEU A 465 0.87 -24.77 8.50
N GLU A 466 1.89 -25.63 8.59
CA GLU A 466 2.77 -25.70 9.76
C GLU A 466 3.53 -24.39 9.98
N ARG A 467 4.16 -23.86 8.91
CA ARG A 467 4.90 -22.60 8.99
C ARG A 467 4.00 -21.39 9.27
N LEU A 468 2.80 -21.36 8.69
CA LEU A 468 1.83 -20.30 8.96
C LEU A 468 1.45 -20.24 10.44
N LYS A 469 1.31 -21.39 11.12
CA LYS A 469 0.99 -21.43 12.57
C LYS A 469 2.08 -20.80 13.43
N ARG A 470 3.35 -20.95 13.06
CA ARG A 470 4.51 -20.47 13.85
C ARG A 470 5.05 -19.11 13.41
N SER A 471 4.64 -18.61 12.24
CA SER A 471 5.12 -17.33 11.71
C SER A 471 4.65 -16.17 12.58
N ASN A 472 5.56 -15.24 12.88
CA ASN A 472 5.27 -13.95 13.54
C ASN A 472 5.22 -12.78 12.53
N ASP A 473 5.29 -13.06 11.23
CA ASP A 473 5.29 -12.05 10.18
C ASP A 473 3.96 -12.08 9.41
N TRP A 474 3.17 -11.02 9.54
CA TRP A 474 1.87 -10.91 8.88
C TRP A 474 1.98 -10.94 7.35
N TYR A 475 3.01 -10.32 6.79
CA TYR A 475 3.19 -10.22 5.35
C TYR A 475 3.45 -11.60 4.74
N ASN A 476 4.31 -12.39 5.38
CA ASN A 476 4.56 -13.79 5.01
C ASN A 476 3.33 -14.67 5.20
N GLN A 477 2.57 -14.50 6.29
CA GLN A 477 1.31 -15.24 6.47
C GLN A 477 0.27 -14.94 5.38
N TRP A 478 0.23 -13.70 4.89
CA TRP A 478 -0.64 -13.32 3.77
C TRP A 478 -0.23 -14.03 2.47
N TYR A 479 1.07 -14.13 2.17
CA TYR A 479 1.55 -14.92 1.02
C TYR A 479 1.30 -16.42 1.19
N ALA A 480 1.55 -16.96 2.39
CA ALA A 480 1.27 -18.35 2.73
C ALA A 480 -0.21 -18.70 2.50
N TYR A 481 -1.13 -17.87 2.98
CA TYR A 481 -2.57 -18.06 2.75
C TYR A 481 -2.91 -18.05 1.26
N LYS A 482 -2.38 -17.09 0.50
CA LYS A 482 -2.59 -17.03 -0.95
C LYS A 482 -2.05 -18.25 -1.67
N ALA A 483 -0.88 -18.74 -1.27
CA ALA A 483 -0.30 -19.97 -1.78
C ALA A 483 -1.24 -21.15 -1.54
N LEU A 484 -1.74 -21.34 -0.31
CA LEU A 484 -2.73 -22.37 0.02
C LEU A 484 -3.95 -22.32 -0.91
N ARG A 485 -4.55 -21.14 -1.09
CA ARG A 485 -5.70 -20.96 -1.99
C ARG A 485 -5.38 -21.35 -3.43
N SER A 486 -4.19 -20.98 -3.93
CA SER A 486 -3.76 -21.35 -5.29
C SER A 486 -3.50 -22.86 -5.46
N LEU A 487 -3.13 -23.56 -4.38
CA LEU A 487 -2.99 -25.02 -4.34
C LEU A 487 -4.35 -25.75 -4.21
N GLY A 488 -5.46 -25.01 -4.20
CA GLY A 488 -6.80 -25.55 -4.05
C GLY A 488 -7.10 -26.03 -2.62
N TRP A 489 -6.36 -25.54 -1.62
CA TRP A 489 -6.73 -25.71 -0.22
C TRP A 489 -7.96 -24.84 0.09
N LYS A 490 -8.89 -25.40 0.84
CA LYS A 490 -10.08 -24.71 1.32
C LYS A 490 -10.07 -24.70 2.84
N GLN A 491 -10.50 -23.58 3.39
CA GLN A 491 -10.83 -23.46 4.81
C GLN A 491 -11.76 -24.60 5.22
N LYS A 492 -11.51 -25.18 6.40
CA LYS A 492 -12.36 -26.17 7.04
C LYS A 492 -12.53 -25.73 8.49
N LYS A 493 -13.72 -25.90 9.04
CA LYS A 493 -13.92 -25.73 10.48
C LYS A 493 -13.09 -26.80 11.19
N SER A 494 -12.27 -26.42 12.16
CA SER A 494 -11.74 -27.34 13.14
C SER A 494 -12.91 -27.97 13.87
N ASN A 495 -12.95 -29.30 13.92
CA ASN A 495 -13.91 -30.04 14.74
C ASN A 495 -13.66 -29.78 16.22
#